data_AF-A0A2J6TMJ0-F1
#
_entry.id   AF-A0A2J6TMJ0-F1
#
_cell.length_a   1.000
_cell.length_b   1.000
_cell.length_c   1.000
_cell.angle_alpha   90.00
_cell.angle_beta   90.00
_cell.angle_gamma   90.00
#
_symmetry.space_group_name_H-M   'P 1'
#
loop_
_entity.id
_entity.type
_entity.pdbx_description
1 polymer ?
#
loop_
_entity_poly.entity_id
_entity_poly.type
_entity_poly.pdbx_seq_one_letter_code
_entity_poly.pdbx_strand_id
1 'polypeptide(L)' 'QTSYPNLSRMALDILSIPAMSANLERLFSSAKLLISDLRNKLGIDIIEAFECLKSWYKIKGWEAKSE' A
#
# COMPACT_ATOMS: atom_id res chain seq x y z
N GLN A 1 -11.44 3.42 26.35
CA GLN A 1 -12.52 3.49 25.34
C GLN A 1 -13.68 2.59 25.77
N THR A 2 -14.49 3.00 26.75
CA THR A 2 -15.64 2.20 27.23
C THR A 2 -16.98 2.82 26.85
N SER A 3 -17.00 4.07 26.39
CA SER A 3 -18.19 4.73 25.88
C SER A 3 -18.33 4.44 24.39
N TYR A 4 -19.36 3.69 24.00
CA TYR A 4 -19.72 3.30 22.62
C TYR A 4 -18.71 2.40 21.87
N PRO A 5 -18.54 1.13 22.29
CA PRO A 5 -17.65 0.17 21.63
C PRO A 5 -18.03 -0.11 20.16
N ASN A 6 -19.32 -0.10 19.82
CA ASN A 6 -19.77 -0.36 18.45
C ASN A 6 -19.61 0.86 17.55
N LEU A 7 -19.86 2.07 18.07
CA LEU A 7 -19.70 3.31 17.31
C LEU A 7 -18.23 3.59 17.01
N SER A 8 -17.35 3.36 17.99
CA SER A 8 -15.91 3.50 17.80
C SER A 8 -15.36 2.52 16.74
N ARG A 9 -15.86 1.28 16.69
CA ARG A 9 -15.51 0.33 15.62
C ARG A 9 -15.96 0.84 14.25
N MET A 10 -17.21 1.28 14.11
CA MET A 10 -17.73 1.84 12.86
C MET A 10 -16.94 3.09 12.40
N ALA A 11 -16.60 3.97 13.34
CA ALA A 11 -15.79 5.16 13.03
C ALA A 11 -14.40 4.77 12.53
N LEU A 12 -13.75 3.77 13.14
CA LEU A 12 -12.47 3.25 12.65
C LEU A 12 -12.60 2.62 11.26
N ASP A 13 -13.64 1.83 11.00
CA ASP A 13 -13.87 1.21 9.70
C ASP A 13 -14.04 2.27 8.60
N ILE A 14 -14.83 3.33 8.86
CA ILE A 14 -15.08 4.42 7.92
C ILE A 14 -13.80 5.25 7.69
N LEU A 15 -13.11 5.64 8.77
CA LEU A 15 -11.93 6.50 8.69
C LEU A 15 -10.68 5.77 8.15
N SER A 16 -10.68 4.44 8.16
CA SER A 16 -9.60 3.62 7.57
C SER A 16 -9.68 3.56 6.04
N ILE A 17 -10.82 3.92 5.44
CA ILE A 17 -10.96 3.97 3.99
C ILE A 17 -10.16 5.18 3.49
N PRO A 18 -9.14 4.99 2.63
CA PRO A 18 -8.39 6.11 2.08
C PRO A 18 -9.32 7.00 1.25
N ALA A 19 -9.37 8.29 1.58
CA ALA A 19 -10.25 9.26 0.90
C ALA A 19 -9.89 9.50 -0.58
N MET A 20 -8.73 9.02 -1.04
CA MET A 20 -8.18 9.32 -2.36
C MET A 20 -7.50 8.10 -3.01
N SER A 21 -7.74 7.91 -4.31
CA SER A 21 -7.18 6.83 -5.13
C SER A 21 -5.68 6.95 -5.41
N ALA A 22 -5.05 8.10 -5.11
CA ALA A 22 -3.64 8.37 -5.41
C ALA A 22 -2.68 7.30 -4.85
N ASN A 23 -3.04 6.64 -3.74
CA ASN A 23 -2.25 5.54 -3.19
C ASN A 23 -2.26 4.30 -4.10
N LEU A 24 -3.41 3.98 -4.70
CA LEU A 24 -3.56 2.86 -5.62
C LEU A 24 -2.91 3.18 -6.97
N GLU A 25 -3.09 4.40 -7.49
CA GLU A 25 -2.46 4.83 -8.75
C GLU A 25 -0.93 4.79 -8.67
N ARG A 26 -0.35 5.16 -7.52
CA ARG A 26 1.09 5.06 -7.27
C ARG A 26 1.57 3.61 -7.14
N LEU A 27 0.75 2.72 -6.59
CA LEU A 27 0.99 1.27 -6.58
C LEU A 27 0.98 0.70 -8.00
N PHE A 28 -0.05 0.98 -8.79
CA PHE A 28 -0.14 0.50 -10.18
C PHE A 28 0.99 1.05 -11.06
N SER A 29 1.38 2.32 -10.86
CA SER A 29 2.53 2.89 -11.56
C SER A 29 3.84 2.23 -11.18
N SER A 30 4.01 1.85 -9.90
CA SER A 30 5.19 1.11 -9.42
C SER A 30 5.22 -0.31 -9.97
N ALA A 31 4.08 -1.02 -9.91
CA ALA A 31 3.92 -2.37 -10.45
C ALA A 31 4.18 -2.40 -11.96
N LYS A 32 3.78 -1.35 -12.70
CA LYS A 32 4.08 -1.22 -14.13
C LYS A 32 5.58 -1.27 -14.43
N LEU A 33 6.45 -0.74 -13.57
CA LEU A 33 7.91 -0.83 -13.75
C LEU A 33 8.46 -2.25 -13.50
N LEU A 34 7.76 -3.06 -12.70
CA LEU A 34 8.11 -4.47 -12.49
C LEU A 34 7.61 -5.36 -13.62
N ILE A 35 6.48 -4.97 -14.22
CA ILE A 35 5.88 -5.64 -15.40
C ILE A 35 6.63 -5.27 -16.68
N SER A 36 7.04 -4.01 -16.82
CA SER A 36 7.67 -3.44 -18.02
C SER A 36 9.20 -3.32 -17.84
N ASP A 37 9.90 -4.25 -18.49
CA ASP A 37 11.30 -4.19 -18.98
C ASP A 37 12.50 -4.03 -18.03
N LEU A 38 12.40 -3.58 -16.77
CA LEU A 38 13.62 -3.39 -15.96
C LEU A 38 14.18 -4.66 -15.31
N ARG A 39 13.38 -5.72 -15.08
CA ARG A 39 13.83 -7.02 -14.56
C ARG A 39 12.93 -8.13 -15.09
N ASN A 40 13.43 -8.96 -16.00
CA ASN A 40 13.03 -10.35 -16.28
C ASN A 40 11.60 -10.75 -15.86
N LYS A 41 10.56 -10.44 -16.67
CA LYS A 41 9.19 -11.00 -16.61
C LYS A 41 8.83 -11.67 -15.27
N LEU A 42 8.75 -10.91 -14.19
CA LEU A 42 8.40 -11.49 -12.89
C LEU A 42 6.93 -11.92 -12.94
N GLY A 43 6.65 -13.07 -12.33
CA GLY A 43 5.29 -13.56 -12.16
C GLY A 43 4.44 -12.58 -11.34
N ILE A 44 3.12 -12.61 -11.57
CA ILE A 44 2.16 -11.71 -10.92
C ILE A 44 2.20 -11.86 -9.38
N ASP A 45 2.47 -13.08 -8.92
CA ASP A 45 2.65 -13.49 -7.53
C ASP A 45 3.85 -12.79 -6.87
N ILE A 46 4.96 -12.69 -7.58
CA ILE A 46 6.16 -12.03 -7.06
C ILE A 46 5.97 -10.51 -7.05
N ILE A 47 5.26 -9.95 -8.03
CA ILE A 47 4.93 -8.52 -8.08
C ILE A 47 4.03 -8.13 -6.90
N GLU A 48 3.01 -8.93 -6.61
CA GLU A 48 2.13 -8.74 -5.44
C GLU A 48 2.92 -8.78 -4.14
N ALA A 49 3.74 -9.82 -3.94
CA ALA A 49 4.57 -9.96 -2.74
C ALA A 49 5.55 -8.78 -2.59
N PHE A 50 6.15 -8.31 -3.69
CA PHE A 50 7.09 -7.19 -3.67
C PHE A 50 6.43 -5.86 -3.30
N GLU A 51 5.29 -5.51 -3.90
CA GLU A 51 4.57 -4.29 -3.55
C GLU A 51 3.98 -4.37 -2.13
N CYS A 52 3.58 -5.55 -1.66
CA CYS A 52 3.19 -5.79 -0.27
C CYS A 52 4.35 -5.52 0.70
N LEU A 53 5.52 -6.10 0.44
CA LEU A 53 6.76 -5.84 1.18
C LEU A 53 7.09 -4.35 1.21
N LYS A 54 7.07 -3.67 0.06
CA LYS A 54 7.35 -2.24 -0.06
C LYS A 54 6.36 -1.39 0.74
N SER A 55 5.08 -1.76 0.75
CA SER A 55 4.05 -1.11 1.56
C SER A 55 4.34 -1.27 3.06
N TRP A 56 4.67 -2.49 3.51
CA TRP A 56 4.98 -2.76 4.92
C TRP A 56 6.26 -2.08 5.41
N TYR A 57 7.31 -2.04 4.59
CA TYR A 57 8.53 -1.30 4.92
C TYR A 57 8.29 0.22 4.98
N LYS A 58 7.41 0.76 4.13
CA LYS A 58 7.03 2.19 4.18
C LYS A 58 6.33 2.55 5.50
N ILE A 59 5.53 1.64 6.06
CA ILE A 59 4.84 1.83 7.35
C ILE A 59 5.83 1.84 8.53
N LYS A 60 6.97 1.14 8.41
CA LYS A 60 8.00 1.02 9.46
C LYS A 60 9.01 2.18 9.50
N GLY A 61 8.88 3.17 8.62
CA GLY A 61 9.81 4.29 8.50
C GLY A 61 10.87 4.03 7.44
N TRP A 62 10.56 4.43 6.21
CA TRP A 62 11.55 4.56 5.14
C TRP A 62 11.23 5.80 4.31
N GLU A 63 11.60 6.97 4.85
CA GLU A 63 11.91 8.17 4.07
C GLU A 63 13.40 8.18 3.66
N ALA A 64 14.00 7.03 3.37
CA ALA A 64 15.37 6.99 2.89
C ALA A 64 15.38 6.99 1.35
N LYS A 65 15.64 8.21 0.83
CA LYS A 65 16.30 8.55 -0.44
C LYS A 65 15.62 8.12 -1.74
N SER A 66 15.07 9.11 -2.43
CA SER A 66 15.21 9.25 -3.89
C SER A 66 15.21 10.74 -4.25
N GLU A 67 16.29 11.42 -3.87
CA GLU A 67 16.91 12.50 -4.65
C GLU A 67 18.17 11.91 -5.27
#